data_AF-A0A1Z9D2J4-F1
#
_entry.id   AF-A0A1Z9D2J4-F1
#
_cell.length_a   1.000
_cell.length_b   1.000
_cell.length_c   1.000
_cell.angle_alpha   90.00
_cell.angle_beta   90.00
_cell.angle_gamma   90.00
#
_symmetry.space_group_name_H-M   'P 1'
#
loop_
_entity.id
_entity.type
_entity.pdbx_description
1 polymer ?
#
loop_
_entity_poly.entity_id
_entity_poly.type
_entity_poly.pdbx_seq_one_letter_code
_entity_poly.pdbx_strand_id
1 'polypeptide(L)'
;MSKANSYTTGPDENGRFGIFGGRFVAETLMPLILDLEKAYGAARQDPAFLDQLQDLQTHYVGRPSPLYFAERLTEHYGGAKIYLKRDELNHTGSHKINNCLG
;
A
#
# COMPACT_ATOMS: atom_id res chain seq x y z
N MET A 1 30.36 2.92 1.37
CA MET A 1 29.40 2.98 0.25
C MET A 1 28.01 2.78 0.84
N SER A 2 27.05 3.70 0.61
CA SER A 2 25.69 3.51 1.14
C SER A 2 25.10 2.25 0.52
N LYS A 3 24.56 1.37 1.35
CA LYS A 3 23.91 0.13 0.91
C LYS A 3 22.82 0.50 -0.09
N ALA A 4 22.82 -0.13 -1.27
CA ALA A 4 21.80 0.14 -2.28
C ALA A 4 20.43 -0.25 -1.72
N ASN A 5 19.43 0.61 -1.88
CA ASN A 5 18.07 0.32 -1.46
C ASN A 5 17.56 -0.93 -2.16
N SER A 6 16.84 -1.78 -1.42
CA SER A 6 16.08 -2.89 -1.96
C SER A 6 14.61 -2.76 -1.58
N TYR A 7 13.75 -3.51 -2.27
CA TYR A 7 12.34 -3.64 -1.89
C TYR A 7 12.13 -4.11 -0.44
N THR A 8 13.14 -4.74 0.16
CA THR A 8 13.10 -5.23 1.55
C THR A 8 13.60 -4.20 2.57
N THR A 9 14.52 -3.30 2.21
CA THR A 9 15.05 -2.30 3.14
C THR A 9 14.29 -0.97 3.10
N GLY A 10 13.51 -0.72 2.05
CA GLY A 10 12.75 0.52 1.89
C GLY A 10 13.63 1.72 1.49
N PRO A 11 13.09 2.95 1.58
CA PRO A 11 13.86 4.18 1.34
C PRO A 11 14.83 4.43 2.49
N ASP A 12 15.82 5.30 2.27
CA ASP A 12 16.69 5.78 3.34
C ASP A 12 15.94 6.72 4.32
N GLU A 13 16.65 7.16 5.36
CA GLU A 13 16.16 8.10 6.38
C GLU A 13 15.66 9.44 5.82
N ASN A 14 16.11 9.82 4.62
CA ASN A 14 15.66 11.03 3.94
C ASN A 14 14.47 10.76 3.00
N GLY A 15 13.94 9.53 2.98
CA GLY A 15 12.84 9.11 2.11
C GLY A 15 13.28 8.86 0.66
N ARG A 16 14.57 8.58 0.40
CA ARG A 16 15.08 8.36 -0.96
C ARG A 16 15.21 6.89 -1.31
N PHE A 17 14.79 6.57 -2.54
CA PHE A 17 15.14 5.36 -3.27
C PHE A 17 16.28 5.66 -4.24
N GLY A 18 17.52 5.59 -3.76
CA GLY A 18 18.70 5.98 -4.55
C GLY A 18 18.66 7.48 -4.81
N ILE A 19 18.52 7.87 -6.08
CA ILE A 19 18.40 9.28 -6.47
C ILE A 19 16.95 9.80 -6.49
N PHE A 20 15.96 8.93 -6.30
CA PHE A 20 14.53 9.28 -6.41
C PHE A 20 13.88 9.42 -5.03
N GLY A 21 12.75 10.12 -4.95
CA GLY A 21 12.03 10.36 -3.68
C GLY A 21 12.58 11.57 -2.94
N GLY A 22 12.62 11.51 -1.61
CA GLY A 22 13.00 12.64 -0.77
C GLY A 22 11.85 13.60 -0.46
N ARG A 23 12.17 14.67 0.28
CA ARG A 23 11.20 15.69 0.73
C ARG A 23 11.59 17.04 0.15
N PHE A 24 11.05 17.34 -1.03
CA PHE A 24 11.27 18.62 -1.73
C PHE A 24 10.00 19.47 -1.64
N VAL A 25 9.76 20.01 -0.44
CA VAL A 25 8.56 20.79 -0.10
C VAL A 25 8.94 22.14 0.52
N ALA A 26 7.96 23.03 0.71
CA ALA A 26 8.18 24.27 1.45
C ALA A 26 8.62 23.99 2.89
N GLU A 27 9.52 24.82 3.42
CA GLU A 27 10.04 24.70 4.79
C GLU A 27 8.92 24.70 5.84
N THR A 28 7.85 25.46 5.60
CA THR A 28 6.67 25.52 6.47
C THR A 28 5.92 24.20 6.60
N LEU A 29 6.07 23.27 5.64
CA LEU A 29 5.46 21.94 5.69
C LEU A 29 6.34 20.90 6.37
N MET A 30 7.65 21.13 6.48
CA MET A 30 8.59 20.14 7.01
C MET A 30 8.26 19.66 8.44
N PRO A 31 7.87 20.54 9.40
CA PRO A 31 7.48 20.09 10.73
C PRO A 31 6.31 19.10 10.70
N LEU A 32 5.28 19.39 9.88
CA LEU A 32 4.09 18.55 9.77
C LEU A 32 4.39 17.18 9.14
N ILE A 33 5.31 17.14 8.16
CA ILE A 33 5.74 15.88 7.53
C ILE A 33 6.51 15.01 8.54
N LEU A 34 7.38 15.61 9.34
CA LEU A 34 8.14 14.89 10.37
C LEU A 34 7.23 14.36 11.49
N ASP A 35 6.23 15.15 11.89
CA ASP A 35 5.22 14.72 12.85
C ASP A 35 4.40 13.54 12.33
N LEU A 36 3.98 13.59 11.05
CA LEU A 36 3.27 12.49 10.40
C LEU A 36 4.13 11.23 10.33
N GLU A 37 5.40 11.35 9.94
CA GLU A 37 6.34 10.22 9.91
C GLU A 37 6.48 9.56 11.29
N LYS A 38 6.62 10.36 12.35
CA LYS A 38 6.69 9.87 13.72
C LYS A 38 5.40 9.16 14.14
N ALA A 39 4.24 9.75 13.86
CA ALA A 39 2.94 9.17 14.17
C ALA A 39 2.71 7.84 13.43
N TYR A 40 3.02 7.80 12.13
CA TYR A 40 2.94 6.58 11.32
C TYR A 40 3.89 5.49 11.85
N GLY A 41 5.12 5.87 12.21
CA GLY A 41 6.11 4.97 12.79
C GLY A 41 5.67 4.33 14.10
N ALA A 42 4.92 5.07 14.93
CA ALA A 42 4.31 4.54 16.15
C ALA A 42 3.10 3.63 15.82
N ALA A 43 2.16 4.11 15.01
CA ALA A 43 0.93 3.38 14.67
C ALA A 43 1.20 2.01 14.01
N ARG A 44 2.19 1.93 13.12
CA ARG A 44 2.53 0.66 12.44
C ARG A 44 3.11 -0.42 13.36
N GLN A 45 3.50 -0.07 14.58
CA GLN A 45 4.02 -1.00 15.60
C GLN A 45 2.99 -1.27 16.71
N ASP A 46 1.88 -0.54 16.73
CA ASP A 46 0.83 -0.65 17.74
C ASP A 46 -0.16 -1.76 17.37
N PRO A 47 -0.22 -2.87 18.16
CA PRO A 47 -1.17 -3.95 17.90
C PRO A 47 -2.63 -3.49 17.89
N ALA A 48 -3.01 -2.53 18.74
CA ALA A 48 -4.39 -2.08 18.81
C ALA A 48 -4.82 -1.37 17.51
N PHE A 49 -3.92 -0.59 16.92
CA PHE A 49 -4.14 0.04 15.62
C PHE A 49 -4.23 -1.01 14.50
N LEU A 50 -3.34 -2.01 14.50
CA LEU A 50 -3.33 -3.07 13.49
C LEU A 50 -4.60 -3.94 13.57
N ASP A 51 -5.05 -4.27 14.77
CA ASP A 51 -6.28 -5.04 15.00
C ASP A 51 -7.51 -4.28 14.48
N GLN A 52 -7.59 -2.97 14.77
CA GLN A 52 -8.66 -2.13 14.25
C GLN A 52 -8.63 -2.00 12.72
N LEU A 53 -7.45 -1.83 12.13
CA LEU A 53 -7.29 -1.77 10.68
C LEU A 53 -7.69 -3.10 10.03
N GLN A 54 -7.32 -4.23 10.64
CA GLN A 54 -7.70 -5.56 10.16
C GLN A 54 -9.21 -5.78 10.22
N ASP A 55 -9.87 -5.39 11.32
CA ASP A 55 -11.32 -5.45 11.46
C ASP A 55 -12.02 -4.66 10.34
N LEU A 56 -11.59 -3.41 10.10
CA LEU A 56 -12.12 -2.59 9.01
C LEU A 56 -11.83 -3.21 7.63
N GLN A 57 -10.64 -3.75 7.41
CA GLN A 57 -10.29 -4.43 6.17
C GLN A 57 -11.21 -5.63 5.90
N THR A 58 -11.52 -6.43 6.92
CA THR A 58 -12.38 -7.61 6.76
C THR A 58 -13.85 -7.24 6.66
N HIS A 59 -14.36 -6.44 7.59
CA HIS A 59 -15.80 -6.24 7.79
C HIS A 59 -16.35 -5.00 7.07
N TYR A 60 -15.52 -3.99 6.79
CA TYR A 60 -15.94 -2.79 6.08
C TYR A 60 -15.48 -2.79 4.62
N VAL A 61 -14.22 -3.10 4.35
CA VAL A 61 -13.68 -3.14 2.97
C VAL A 61 -14.13 -4.38 2.21
N GLY A 62 -14.24 -5.53 2.89
CA GLY A 62 -14.56 -6.82 2.27
C GLY A 62 -13.33 -7.61 1.80
N ARG A 63 -12.19 -7.46 2.47
CA ARG A 63 -10.96 -8.20 2.17
C ARG A 63 -10.98 -9.62 2.77
N PRO A 64 -10.27 -10.58 2.15
CA PRO A 64 -9.44 -10.45 0.94
C PRO A 64 -10.28 -10.43 -0.35
N SER A 65 -9.88 -9.59 -1.31
CA SER A 65 -10.45 -9.63 -2.65
C SER A 65 -10.09 -10.95 -3.37
N PRO A 66 -11.02 -11.59 -4.10
CA PRO A 66 -10.77 -12.86 -4.74
C PRO A 66 -9.79 -12.73 -5.92
N LEU A 67 -9.12 -13.84 -6.25
CA LEU A 67 -8.35 -13.99 -7.47
C LEU A 67 -9.18 -14.83 -8.45
N TYR A 68 -9.73 -14.20 -9.48
CA TYR A 68 -10.65 -14.83 -10.42
C TYR A 68 -9.90 -15.33 -11.66
N PHE A 69 -10.04 -16.62 -12.00
CA PHE A 69 -9.55 -17.15 -13.27
C PHE A 69 -10.49 -16.71 -14.39
N ALA A 70 -9.98 -16.01 -15.41
CA ALA A 70 -10.76 -15.50 -16.52
C ALA A 70 -10.68 -16.46 -17.71
N GLU A 71 -11.53 -17.48 -17.74
CA GLU A 71 -11.49 -18.57 -18.73
C GLU A 71 -11.62 -18.03 -20.16
N ARG A 72 -12.62 -17.17 -20.40
CA ARG A 72 -12.90 -16.62 -21.74
C ARG A 72 -11.77 -15.74 -22.26
N LEU A 73 -11.10 -14.98 -21.40
CA LEU A 73 -9.93 -14.18 -21.81
C LEU A 73 -8.74 -15.10 -22.09
N THR A 74 -8.54 -16.12 -21.26
CA THR A 74 -7.49 -17.12 -21.47
C THR A 74 -7.66 -17.83 -22.81
N GLU A 75 -8.87 -18.28 -23.14
CA GLU A 75 -9.21 -18.88 -24.42
C GLU A 75 -9.01 -17.91 -25.59
N HIS A 76 -9.46 -16.66 -25.44
CA HIS A 76 -9.34 -15.65 -26.49
C HIS A 76 -7.89 -15.37 -26.90
N TYR A 77 -6.97 -15.30 -25.93
CA TYR A 77 -5.56 -15.06 -26.20
C TYR A 77 -4.75 -16.34 -26.46
N GLY A 78 -5.29 -17.53 -26.18
CA GLY A 78 -4.68 -18.83 -26.49
C GLY A 78 -3.32 -19.08 -25.81
N GLY A 79 -2.99 -18.34 -24.75
CA GLY A 79 -1.66 -18.31 -24.14
C GLY A 79 -1.66 -18.66 -22.66
N ALA A 80 -0.98 -17.85 -21.85
CA ALA A 80 -0.94 -18.01 -20.41
C ALA A 80 -2.33 -17.89 -19.77
N LYS A 81 -2.52 -18.51 -18.59
CA LYS A 81 -3.73 -18.34 -17.78
C LYS A 81 -3.85 -16.90 -17.28
N ILE A 82 -5.01 -16.29 -17.51
CA ILE A 82 -5.29 -14.92 -17.06
C ILE A 82 -6.07 -14.97 -15.74
N TYR A 83 -5.54 -14.30 -14.72
CA TYR A 83 -6.20 -14.12 -13.43
C TYR A 83 -6.41 -12.64 -13.14
N LEU A 84 -7.58 -12.30 -12.61
CA LEU A 84 -7.94 -10.95 -12.21
C LEU A 84 -7.96 -10.87 -10.68
N LYS A 85 -7.11 -10.00 -10.11
CA LYS A 85 -7.18 -9.63 -8.69
C LYS A 85 -8.34 -8.64 -8.52
N ARG A 86 -9.44 -9.09 -7.94
CA ARG A 86 -10.74 -8.41 -7.99
C ARG A 86 -10.89 -7.26 -6.99
N ASP A 87 -9.93 -6.33 -6.94
CA ASP A 87 -9.94 -5.20 -6.01
C ASP A 87 -11.05 -4.18 -6.30
N GLU A 88 -11.72 -4.27 -7.44
CA GLU A 88 -12.93 -3.51 -7.72
C GLU A 88 -14.15 -3.99 -6.89
N LEU A 89 -14.05 -5.15 -6.23
CA LEU A 89 -15.06 -5.64 -5.28
C LEU A 89 -14.90 -5.09 -3.87
N ASN A 90 -13.80 -4.37 -3.59
CA ASN A 90 -13.65 -3.67 -2.31
C ASN A 90 -14.76 -2.64 -2.16
N HIS A 91 -15.17 -2.34 -0.93
CA HIS A 91 -16.07 -1.23 -0.65
C HIS A 91 -15.52 0.07 -1.29
N THR A 92 -16.39 0.92 -1.82
CA THR A 92 -16.08 2.06 -2.73
C THR A 92 -15.61 1.71 -4.16
N GLY A 93 -15.41 0.43 -4.49
CA GLY A 93 -15.19 -0.04 -5.86
C GLY A 93 -13.76 0.03 -6.38
N SER A 94 -12.75 0.22 -5.52
CA SER A 94 -11.35 0.18 -5.93
C SER A 94 -10.38 -0.11 -4.79
N HIS A 95 -9.11 -0.30 -5.13
CA HIS A 95 -8.03 -0.48 -4.15
C HIS A 95 -7.71 0.77 -3.31
N LYS A 96 -8.22 1.96 -3.66
CA LYS A 96 -7.86 3.22 -2.98
C LYS A 96 -8.29 3.25 -1.51
N ILE A 97 -9.40 2.59 -1.18
CA ILE A 97 -9.91 2.51 0.19
C ILE A 97 -8.90 1.91 1.18
N ASN A 98 -8.03 1.01 0.71
CA ASN A 98 -7.00 0.41 1.56
C ASN A 98 -6.11 1.49 2.18
N ASN A 99 -5.53 2.37 1.35
CA ASN A 99 -4.69 3.48 1.80
C ASN A 99 -5.48 4.56 2.57
N CYS A 100 -6.77 4.75 2.27
CA CYS A 100 -7.59 5.70 3.01
C CYS A 100 -7.81 5.27 4.47
N LEU A 101 -7.79 3.97 4.76
CA LEU A 101 -7.96 3.44 6.11
C LEU A 101 -6.62 3.24 6.84
N GLY A 102 -5.57 2.80 6.15
CA GLY A 102 -4.25 2.58 6.75
C GLY A 102 -3.19 2.09 5.78
#